data_AF-A0A9D8JN77-F1
#
_entry.id   AF-A0A9D8JN77-F1
#
_cell.length_a   1.000
_cell.length_b   1.000
_cell.length_c   1.000
_cell.angle_alpha   90.00
_cell.angle_beta   90.00
_cell.angle_gamma   90.00
#
_symmetry.space_group_name_H-M   'P 1'
#
loop_
_entity.id
_entity.type
_entity.pdbx_description
1 polymer ?
#
loop_
_entity_poly.entity_id
_entity_poly.type
_entity_poly.pdbx_seq_one_letter_code
_entity_poly.pdbx_strand_id
1 'polypeptide(L)'
;MIQESTLSKLIAIGRSLKWEDPSLTSRLLEIKDDEYVNRLHWREWDSVTGTLNKDEIVSLLKGLVATEEKLKWTGGSVSAIIWVFRELEQRDTDLATKLAEWILQHTSNPYVPFGTTNFGARSLDELRSRRAAWESRNAATAEAELKRQEGANVKRRQRQLDGEKRVQRQKKAAYERKAFLDEFQSLTPGQRLERVAFDTDHPVKFFPTDFADVGTEVLKSLSGSTRIQLLQRLRKVGRGPWMRLRLTLESVASEPPGHNVVPNSEPINMEE
;
A
#
# COMPACT_ATOMS: atom_id res chain seq x y z
N MET A 1 9.01 -18.43 40.20
CA MET A 1 8.94 -18.16 41.64
C MET A 1 10.31 -17.75 42.15
N ILE A 2 10.38 -16.59 42.80
CA ILE A 2 11.61 -16.06 43.40
C ILE A 2 11.86 -16.81 44.70
N GLN A 3 13.05 -17.39 44.87
CA GLN A 3 13.42 -18.06 46.11
C GLN A 3 13.58 -17.03 47.25
N GLU A 4 13.07 -17.35 48.43
CA GLU A 4 13.14 -16.47 49.61
C GLU A 4 14.59 -16.13 50.01
N SER A 5 15.51 -17.08 49.83
CA SER A 5 16.94 -16.89 50.03
C SER A 5 17.53 -15.83 49.10
N THR A 6 17.20 -15.88 47.81
CA THR A 6 17.66 -14.91 46.81
C THR A 6 17.09 -13.52 47.11
N LEU A 7 15.80 -13.43 47.41
CA LEU A 7 15.14 -12.18 47.77
C LEU A 7 15.79 -11.53 49.00
N SER A 8 16.01 -12.31 50.05
CA SER A 8 16.62 -11.84 51.30
C SER A 8 18.04 -11.33 51.08
N LYS A 9 18.83 -12.03 50.26
CA LYS A 9 20.19 -11.60 49.89
C LYS A 9 20.18 -10.30 49.08
N LEU A 10 19.28 -10.16 48.10
CA LEU A 10 19.13 -8.91 47.32
C LEU A 10 18.79 -7.71 48.22
N ILE A 11 17.84 -7.88 49.13
CA ILE A 11 17.47 -6.85 50.11
C ILE A 11 18.65 -6.52 51.03
N ALA A 12 19.36 -7.54 51.54
CA ALA A 12 20.51 -7.34 52.41
C ALA A 12 21.64 -6.56 51.71
N ILE A 13 21.95 -6.89 50.45
CA ILE A 13 22.91 -6.15 49.60
C ILE A 13 22.47 -4.69 49.50
N GLY A 14 21.21 -4.42 49.17
CA GLY A 14 20.71 -3.06 49.02
C GLY A 14 20.70 -2.23 50.30
N ARG A 15 20.36 -2.83 51.45
CA ARG A 15 20.38 -2.18 52.77
C ARG A 15 21.76 -1.69 53.16
N SER A 16 22.78 -2.45 52.76
CA SER A 16 24.17 -2.24 53.14
C SER A 16 25.05 -1.80 51.97
N LEU A 17 24.41 -1.30 50.91
CA LEU A 17 25.08 -0.95 49.66
C LEU A 17 26.00 0.26 49.86
N LYS A 18 27.28 0.01 49.63
CA LYS A 18 28.34 1.02 49.50
C LYS A 18 29.14 0.66 48.26
N TRP A 19 29.13 1.51 47.24
CA TRP A 19 29.57 1.14 45.89
C TRP A 19 31.07 0.86 45.81
N GLU A 20 31.83 1.49 46.70
CA GLU A 20 33.28 1.42 46.85
C GLU A 20 33.73 0.37 47.89
N ASP A 21 32.79 -0.27 48.59
CA ASP A 21 33.09 -1.24 49.64
C ASP A 21 33.56 -2.58 49.03
N PRO A 22 34.81 -3.03 49.32
CA PRO A 22 35.32 -4.30 48.80
C PRO A 22 34.48 -5.52 49.17
N SER A 23 33.77 -5.48 50.30
CA SER A 23 32.91 -6.58 50.75
C SER A 23 31.62 -6.72 49.91
N LEU A 24 31.26 -5.71 49.12
CA LEU A 24 30.12 -5.77 48.22
C LEU A 24 30.29 -6.90 47.18
N THR A 25 31.49 -7.05 46.62
CA THR A 25 31.78 -8.10 45.64
C THR A 25 31.54 -9.50 46.21
N SER A 26 31.94 -9.74 47.47
CA SER A 26 31.74 -11.05 48.11
C SER A 26 30.25 -11.37 48.26
N ARG A 27 29.45 -10.41 48.74
CA ARG A 27 27.99 -10.56 48.89
C ARG A 27 27.29 -10.77 47.54
N LEU A 28 27.73 -10.06 46.50
CA LEU A 28 27.19 -10.23 45.15
C LEU A 28 27.49 -11.62 44.57
N LEU A 29 28.68 -12.16 44.83
CA LEU A 29 29.05 -13.49 44.34
C LEU A 29 28.19 -14.61 44.96
N GLU A 30 27.65 -14.41 46.17
CA GLU A 30 26.73 -15.37 46.81
C GLU A 30 25.38 -15.56 46.10
N ILE A 31 25.06 -14.66 45.17
CA ILE A 31 23.84 -14.74 44.35
C ILE A 31 24.15 -14.80 42.86
N LYS A 32 25.42 -14.91 42.43
CA LYS A 32 25.79 -14.77 41.01
C LYS A 32 24.95 -15.63 40.05
N ASP A 33 24.62 -16.85 40.46
CA ASP A 33 23.88 -17.83 39.66
C ASP A 33 22.35 -17.61 39.63
N ASP A 34 21.85 -16.63 40.40
CA ASP A 34 20.42 -16.30 40.48
C ASP A 34 19.96 -15.28 39.42
N GLU A 35 20.75 -15.07 38.35
CA GLU A 35 20.47 -14.07 37.29
C GLU A 35 19.06 -14.21 36.69
N TYR A 36 18.53 -15.44 36.61
CA TYR A 36 17.21 -15.73 36.05
C TYR A 36 16.10 -14.89 36.71
N VAL A 37 16.26 -14.52 37.99
CA VAL A 37 15.30 -13.71 38.75
C VAL A 37 15.08 -12.35 38.06
N ASN A 38 16.13 -11.77 37.48
CA ASN A 38 16.07 -10.46 36.84
C ASN A 38 15.21 -10.42 35.56
N ARG A 39 14.84 -11.58 35.01
CA ARG A 39 14.02 -11.70 33.78
C ARG A 39 12.63 -12.27 34.06
N LEU A 40 12.27 -12.47 35.33
CA LEU A 40 10.95 -12.96 35.69
C LEU A 40 9.86 -11.96 35.29
N HIS A 41 8.70 -12.51 34.96
CA HIS A 41 7.54 -11.74 34.55
C HIS A 41 7.02 -10.85 35.70
N TRP A 42 6.40 -9.72 35.36
CA TRP A 42 5.91 -8.72 36.34
C TRP A 42 5.06 -9.32 37.45
N ARG A 43 4.20 -10.32 37.15
CA ARG A 43 3.36 -11.00 38.15
C ARG A 43 4.15 -11.64 39.30
N GLU A 44 5.33 -12.17 39.02
CA GLU A 44 6.19 -12.76 40.05
C GLU A 44 6.71 -11.68 41.00
N TRP A 45 7.04 -10.51 40.44
CA TRP A 45 7.51 -9.36 41.20
C TRP A 45 6.39 -8.71 42.01
N ASP A 46 5.20 -8.50 41.43
CA ASP A 46 4.04 -7.94 42.13
C ASP A 46 3.67 -8.78 43.37
N SER A 47 3.71 -10.11 43.24
CA SER A 47 3.42 -11.01 44.37
C SER A 47 4.42 -10.84 45.51
N VAL A 48 5.69 -10.61 45.19
CA VAL A 48 6.75 -10.46 46.21
C VAL A 48 6.70 -9.06 46.81
N THR A 49 6.71 -8.02 45.98
CA THR A 49 6.71 -6.62 46.43
C THR A 49 5.43 -6.27 47.17
N GLY A 50 4.31 -6.92 46.87
CA GLY A 50 3.05 -6.85 47.62
C GLY A 50 3.19 -7.09 49.12
N THR A 51 4.17 -7.92 49.52
CA THR A 51 4.42 -8.28 50.94
C THR A 51 5.48 -7.42 51.63
N LEU A 52 6.29 -6.68 50.84
CA LEU A 52 7.40 -5.89 51.35
C LEU A 52 6.96 -4.48 51.74
N ASN A 53 7.59 -3.91 52.76
CA ASN A 53 7.40 -2.49 53.07
C ASN A 53 8.23 -1.57 52.12
N LYS A 54 8.03 -0.25 52.21
CA LYS A 54 8.68 0.71 51.30
C LYS A 54 10.21 0.67 51.39
N ASP A 55 10.77 0.56 52.59
CA ASP A 55 12.23 0.54 52.79
C ASP A 55 12.86 -0.75 52.25
N GLU A 56 12.12 -1.86 52.32
CA GLU A 56 12.50 -3.13 51.71
C GLU A 56 12.47 -3.07 50.19
N ILE A 57 11.46 -2.43 49.59
CA ILE A 57 11.41 -2.22 48.14
C ILE A 57 12.57 -1.34 47.67
N VAL A 58 12.88 -0.25 48.39
CA VAL A 58 14.04 0.60 48.08
C VAL A 58 15.34 -0.21 48.17
N SER A 59 15.48 -1.04 49.20
CA SER A 59 16.65 -1.90 49.36
C SER A 59 16.74 -2.94 48.23
N LEU A 60 15.64 -3.60 47.90
CA LEU A 60 15.57 -4.55 46.79
C LEU A 60 15.99 -3.90 45.47
N LEU A 61 15.51 -2.69 45.16
CA LEU A 61 15.90 -1.93 43.97
C LEU A 61 17.41 -1.66 43.92
N LYS A 62 17.98 -1.19 45.03
CA LYS A 62 19.43 -0.96 45.14
C LYS A 62 20.23 -2.25 44.94
N GLY A 63 19.77 -3.36 45.50
CA GLY A 63 20.37 -4.68 45.31
C GLY A 63 20.35 -5.13 43.85
N LEU A 64 19.18 -5.03 43.20
CA LEU A 64 19.01 -5.37 41.79
C LEU A 64 19.90 -4.52 40.86
N VAL A 65 19.95 -3.20 41.09
CA VAL A 65 20.84 -2.30 40.33
C VAL A 65 22.30 -2.69 40.50
N ALA A 66 22.73 -2.99 41.73
CA ALA A 66 24.10 -3.44 41.99
C ALA A 66 24.41 -4.75 41.28
N THR A 67 23.48 -5.71 41.24
CA THR A 67 23.67 -6.97 40.51
C THR A 67 23.74 -6.78 38.99
N GLU A 68 22.85 -5.98 38.38
CA GLU A 68 22.94 -5.65 36.95
C GLU A 68 24.28 -5.01 36.62
N GLU A 69 24.74 -4.05 37.43
CA GLU A 69 25.93 -3.30 37.08
C GLU A 69 27.24 -4.05 37.38
N LYS A 70 27.34 -4.74 38.52
CA LYS A 70 28.58 -5.41 38.95
C LYS A 70 28.70 -6.85 38.45
N LEU A 71 27.60 -7.61 38.42
CA LEU A 71 27.58 -9.00 37.95
C LEU A 71 27.20 -9.11 36.48
N LYS A 72 26.83 -7.99 35.83
CA LYS A 72 26.35 -7.96 34.45
C LYS A 72 25.11 -8.83 34.24
N TRP A 73 24.27 -8.92 35.28
CA TRP A 73 22.95 -9.52 35.13
C TRP A 73 22.16 -8.82 34.04
N THR A 74 21.54 -9.61 33.18
CA THR A 74 20.90 -9.13 31.97
C THR A 74 19.38 -9.16 32.13
N GLY A 75 18.75 -7.99 32.03
CA GLY A 75 17.29 -7.84 32.06
C GLY A 75 16.73 -7.10 30.84
N GLY A 76 17.48 -6.16 30.26
CA GLY A 76 17.01 -5.35 29.14
C GLY A 76 15.68 -4.67 29.47
N SER A 77 14.71 -4.75 28.55
CA SER A 77 13.36 -4.19 28.70
C SER A 77 12.46 -4.96 29.66
N VAL A 78 12.90 -6.13 30.15
CA VAL A 78 12.16 -6.97 31.10
C VAL A 78 12.86 -7.08 32.47
N SER A 79 13.82 -6.18 32.74
CA SER A 79 14.54 -6.09 34.01
C SER A 79 13.59 -6.02 35.21
N ALA A 80 13.91 -6.76 36.25
CA ALA A 80 13.21 -6.72 37.54
C ALA A 80 13.14 -5.31 38.12
N ILE A 81 14.18 -4.49 37.89
CA ILE A 81 14.23 -3.12 38.39
C ILE A 81 13.04 -2.32 37.86
N ILE A 82 12.60 -2.55 36.61
CA ILE A 82 11.44 -1.86 36.01
C ILE A 82 10.16 -2.21 36.76
N TRP A 83 9.94 -3.49 37.08
CA TRP A 83 8.72 -3.95 37.75
C TRP A 83 8.67 -3.49 39.20
N VAL A 84 9.78 -3.69 39.94
CA VAL A 84 9.87 -3.28 41.35
C VAL A 84 9.80 -1.75 41.49
N PHE A 85 10.36 -0.99 40.53
CA PHE A 85 10.29 0.47 40.56
C PHE A 85 8.86 0.98 40.35
N ARG A 86 8.09 0.36 39.44
CA ARG A 86 6.68 0.70 39.24
C ARG A 86 5.85 0.50 40.50
N GLU A 87 6.12 -0.56 41.25
CA GLU A 87 5.44 -0.77 42.53
C GLU A 87 5.75 0.35 43.52
N LEU A 88 7.01 0.78 43.62
CA LEU A 88 7.39 1.91 44.47
C LEU A 88 6.69 3.21 44.01
N GLU A 89 6.68 3.46 42.70
CA GLU A 89 6.06 4.66 42.10
C GLU A 89 4.56 4.75 42.43
N GLN A 90 3.85 3.62 42.41
CA GLN A 90 2.44 3.53 42.79
C GLN A 90 2.19 3.79 44.28
N ARG A 91 3.12 3.37 45.15
CA ARG A 91 2.99 3.54 46.61
C ARG A 91 3.45 4.91 47.11
N ASP A 92 4.48 5.47 46.48
CA ASP A 92 5.15 6.68 46.94
C ASP A 92 5.94 7.33 45.78
N THR A 93 5.26 8.20 45.05
CA THR A 93 5.81 8.86 43.86
C THR A 93 7.00 9.78 44.19
N ASP A 94 7.01 10.44 45.35
CA ASP A 94 8.10 11.32 45.77
C ASP A 94 9.36 10.52 46.08
N LEU A 95 9.23 9.40 46.79
CA LEU A 95 10.33 8.48 47.07
C LEU A 95 10.85 7.82 45.78
N ALA A 96 9.95 7.38 44.90
CA ALA A 96 10.30 6.82 43.61
C ALA A 96 11.07 7.82 42.73
N THR A 97 10.66 9.10 42.72
CA THR A 97 11.36 10.16 41.96
C THR A 97 12.79 10.34 42.46
N LYS A 98 13.00 10.41 43.77
CA LYS A 98 14.35 10.52 44.36
C LYS A 98 15.21 9.31 44.03
N LEU A 99 14.62 8.11 44.10
CA LEU A 99 15.33 6.87 43.79
C LEU A 99 15.63 6.72 42.30
N ALA A 100 14.76 7.21 41.41
CA ALA A 100 14.96 7.15 39.96
C ALA A 100 16.25 7.86 39.55
N GLU A 101 16.52 9.05 40.08
CA GLU A 101 17.76 9.79 39.82
C GLU A 101 18.98 8.96 40.24
N TRP A 102 18.93 8.33 41.42
CA TRP A 102 20.00 7.43 41.85
C TRP A 102 20.14 6.21 40.93
N ILE A 103 19.05 5.56 40.53
CA ILE A 103 19.07 4.40 39.65
C ILE A 103 19.72 4.75 38.30
N LEU A 104 19.32 5.88 37.70
CA LEU A 104 19.80 6.32 36.39
C LEU A 104 21.33 6.53 36.34
N GLN A 105 21.92 6.96 37.47
CA GLN A 105 23.35 7.16 37.62
C GLN A 105 24.13 5.85 37.84
N HIS A 106 23.46 4.77 38.25
CA HIS A 106 24.09 3.51 38.68
C HIS A 106 23.74 2.30 37.81
N THR A 107 22.99 2.50 36.72
CA THR A 107 22.67 1.44 35.76
C THR A 107 23.26 1.76 34.39
N SER A 108 23.71 0.72 33.68
CA SER A 108 24.03 0.78 32.25
C SER A 108 22.84 0.35 31.36
N ASN A 109 21.78 -0.22 31.93
CA ASN A 109 20.60 -0.67 31.18
C ASN A 109 19.78 0.55 30.67
N PRO A 110 19.60 0.72 29.35
CA PRO A 110 18.92 1.90 28.79
C PRO A 110 17.41 1.92 29.02
N TYR A 111 16.83 0.82 29.51
CA TYR A 111 15.41 0.72 29.82
C TYR A 111 15.10 1.03 31.29
N VAL A 112 16.08 0.99 32.18
CA VAL A 112 15.82 1.15 33.62
C VAL A 112 15.84 2.64 34.01
N PRO A 113 14.91 3.12 34.86
CA PRO A 113 13.79 2.39 35.48
C PRO A 113 12.46 2.45 34.68
N PHE A 114 12.35 3.32 33.67
CA PHE A 114 11.06 3.64 33.03
C PHE A 114 10.65 2.75 31.83
N GLY A 115 11.32 1.63 31.63
CA GLY A 115 11.17 0.76 30.47
C GLY A 115 11.49 1.46 29.14
N THR A 116 10.66 1.20 28.13
CA THR A 116 10.78 1.81 26.79
C THR A 116 10.66 3.33 26.79
N THR A 117 10.08 3.90 27.86
CA THR A 117 9.92 5.36 28.02
C THR A 117 11.09 6.04 28.71
N ASN A 118 12.16 5.31 29.08
CA ASN A 118 13.39 5.91 29.59
C ASN A 118 14.17 6.66 28.49
N PHE A 119 14.01 6.25 27.23
CA PHE A 119 14.74 6.78 26.09
C PHE A 119 16.26 6.73 26.26
N GLY A 120 16.80 5.86 27.13
CA GLY A 120 18.23 5.79 27.45
C GLY A 120 18.78 7.00 28.21
N ALA A 121 17.94 7.73 28.95
CA ALA A 121 18.38 8.82 29.80
C ALA A 121 19.23 8.33 30.99
N ARG A 122 20.09 9.22 31.52
CA ARG A 122 20.96 9.01 32.69
C ARG A 122 20.72 10.02 33.82
N SER A 123 19.75 10.92 33.64
CA SER A 123 19.19 11.78 34.68
C SER A 123 17.73 12.11 34.38
N LEU A 124 16.98 12.58 35.37
CA LEU A 124 15.60 13.00 35.17
C LEU A 124 15.46 14.21 34.24
N ASP A 125 16.44 15.12 34.25
CA ASP A 125 16.44 16.28 33.34
C ASP A 125 16.71 15.88 31.89
N GLU A 126 17.60 14.92 31.68
CA GLU A 126 17.81 14.33 30.36
C GLU A 126 16.55 13.59 29.89
N LEU A 127 15.88 12.86 30.77
CA LEU A 127 14.62 12.17 30.46
C LEU A 127 13.54 13.15 29.99
N ARG A 128 13.35 14.26 30.71
CA ARG A 128 12.41 15.33 30.35
C ARG A 128 12.72 15.89 28.97
N SER A 129 13.99 16.19 28.72
CA SER A 129 14.45 16.75 27.43
C SER A 129 14.22 15.77 26.27
N ARG A 130 14.57 14.49 26.47
CA ARG A 130 14.38 13.43 25.45
C ARG A 130 12.89 13.16 25.19
N ARG A 131 12.06 13.18 26.22
CA ARG A 131 10.59 13.02 26.09
C ARG A 131 9.99 14.16 25.29
N ALA A 132 10.30 15.42 25.63
CA ALA A 132 9.82 16.58 24.87
C ALA A 132 10.25 16.54 23.39
N ALA A 133 11.49 16.13 23.12
CA ALA A 133 11.99 15.96 21.76
C ALA A 133 11.31 14.81 21.00
N TRP A 134 10.95 13.72 21.68
CA TRP A 134 10.18 12.62 21.10
C TRP A 134 8.73 13.04 20.78
N GLU A 135 8.08 13.72 21.72
CA GLU A 135 6.71 14.25 21.55
C GLU A 135 6.64 15.23 20.38
N SER A 136 7.58 16.17 20.28
CA SER A 136 7.67 17.12 19.17
C SER A 136 7.83 16.42 17.81
N ARG A 137 8.74 15.42 17.72
CA ARG A 137 8.93 14.63 16.49
C ARG A 137 7.69 13.84 16.09
N ASN A 138 7.01 13.24 17.07
CA ASN A 138 5.79 12.49 16.82
C ASN A 138 4.65 13.40 16.36
N ALA A 139 4.48 14.57 17.00
CA ALA A 139 3.50 15.56 16.58
C ALA A 139 3.74 16.02 15.14
N ALA A 140 4.98 16.37 14.80
CA ALA A 140 5.35 16.75 13.43
C ALA A 140 5.10 15.62 12.41
N THR A 141 5.39 14.38 12.79
CA THR A 141 5.15 13.21 11.94
C THR A 141 3.65 12.98 11.73
N ALA A 142 2.85 13.09 12.79
CA ALA A 142 1.39 12.96 12.72
C ALA A 142 0.76 14.06 11.84
N GLU A 143 1.20 15.31 11.99
CA GLU A 143 0.72 16.42 11.16
C GLU A 143 1.09 16.23 9.67
N ALA A 144 2.33 15.82 9.39
CA ALA A 144 2.77 15.53 8.03
C ALA A 144 1.95 14.40 7.40
N GLU A 145 1.64 13.35 8.19
CA GLU A 145 0.81 12.25 7.73
C GLU A 145 -0.63 12.67 7.44
N LEU A 146 -1.23 13.50 8.30
CA LEU A 146 -2.56 14.05 8.09
C LEU A 146 -2.64 14.84 6.77
N LYS A 147 -1.67 15.74 6.53
CA LYS A 147 -1.57 16.50 5.27
C LYS A 147 -1.43 15.59 4.05
N ARG A 148 -0.65 14.51 4.16
CA ARG A 148 -0.52 13.50 3.08
C ARG A 148 -1.84 12.81 2.78
N GLN A 149 -2.58 12.42 3.81
CA GLN A 149 -3.88 11.77 3.66
C GLN A 149 -4.92 12.70 3.05
N GLU A 150 -4.99 13.95 3.50
CA GLU A 150 -5.87 14.97 2.91
C GLU A 150 -5.57 15.19 1.42
N GLY A 151 -4.29 15.37 1.07
CA GLY A 151 -3.87 15.52 -0.33
C GLY A 151 -4.20 14.30 -1.19
N ALA A 152 -4.06 13.09 -0.65
CA ALA A 152 -4.44 11.85 -1.34
C ALA A 152 -5.95 11.75 -1.54
N ASN A 153 -6.74 12.12 -0.53
CA ASN A 153 -8.20 12.12 -0.59
C ASN A 153 -8.73 13.11 -1.63
N VAL A 154 -8.17 14.32 -1.70
CA VAL A 154 -8.52 15.31 -2.73
C VAL A 154 -8.25 14.76 -4.13
N LYS A 155 -7.06 14.18 -4.35
CA LYS A 155 -6.70 13.57 -5.65
C LYS A 155 -7.61 12.40 -6.01
N ARG A 156 -7.98 11.56 -5.04
CA ARG A 156 -8.90 10.43 -5.24
C ARG A 156 -10.29 10.91 -5.64
N ARG A 157 -10.83 11.91 -4.96
CA ARG A 157 -12.13 12.53 -5.29
C ARG A 157 -12.11 13.13 -6.68
N GLN A 158 -11.04 13.83 -7.05
CA GLN A 158 -10.90 14.40 -8.39
C GLN A 158 -10.91 13.32 -9.48
N ARG A 159 -10.13 12.24 -9.28
CA ARG A 159 -10.11 11.10 -10.22
C ARG A 159 -11.47 10.42 -10.36
N GLN A 160 -12.25 10.32 -9.28
CA GLN A 160 -13.60 9.78 -9.34
C GLN A 160 -14.51 10.67 -10.20
N LEU A 161 -14.52 11.99 -9.95
CA LEU A 161 -15.31 12.94 -10.74
C LEU A 161 -14.91 12.93 -12.23
N ASP A 162 -13.62 12.87 -12.53
CA ASP A 162 -13.13 12.80 -13.91
C ASP A 162 -13.48 11.47 -14.57
N GLY A 163 -13.42 10.37 -13.81
CA GLY A 163 -13.88 9.06 -14.22
C GLY A 163 -15.36 9.04 -14.57
N GLU A 164 -16.21 9.60 -13.73
CA GLU A 164 -17.65 9.73 -13.96
C GLU A 164 -17.96 10.55 -15.22
N LYS A 165 -17.31 11.72 -15.39
CA LYS A 165 -17.45 12.54 -16.60
C LYS A 165 -17.06 11.78 -17.85
N ARG A 166 -15.97 11.00 -17.80
CA ARG A 166 -15.53 10.16 -18.92
C ARG A 166 -16.55 9.08 -19.25
N VAL A 167 -17.08 8.38 -18.26
CA VAL A 167 -18.11 7.35 -18.46
C VAL A 167 -19.37 7.97 -19.06
N GLN A 168 -19.82 9.13 -18.59
CA GLN A 168 -20.99 9.81 -19.15
C GLN A 168 -20.79 10.23 -20.61
N ARG A 169 -19.62 10.79 -20.94
CA ARG A 169 -19.27 11.12 -22.34
C ARG A 169 -19.26 9.89 -23.24
N GLN A 170 -18.70 8.78 -22.76
CA GLN A 170 -18.68 7.53 -23.51
C GLN A 170 -20.09 6.95 -23.71
N LYS A 171 -20.95 6.99 -22.67
CA LYS A 171 -22.35 6.57 -22.79
C LYS A 171 -23.11 7.41 -23.80
N LYS A 172 -22.98 8.74 -23.74
CA LYS A 172 -23.61 9.66 -24.69
C LYS A 172 -23.15 9.38 -26.12
N ALA A 173 -21.83 9.30 -26.35
CA ALA A 173 -21.28 9.01 -27.68
C ALA A 173 -21.70 7.61 -28.20
N ALA A 174 -21.79 6.61 -27.32
CA ALA A 174 -22.28 5.28 -27.70
C ALA A 174 -23.76 5.28 -28.07
N TYR A 175 -24.59 6.05 -27.36
CA TYR A 175 -26.00 6.22 -27.67
C TYR A 175 -26.19 6.96 -29.00
N GLU A 176 -25.48 8.08 -29.21
CA GLU A 176 -25.49 8.83 -30.48
C GLU A 176 -25.04 7.96 -31.65
N ARG A 177 -23.96 7.19 -31.46
CA ARG A 177 -23.49 6.23 -32.47
C ARG A 177 -24.54 5.16 -32.75
N LYS A 178 -25.20 4.61 -31.73
CA LYS A 178 -26.24 3.59 -31.92
C LYS A 178 -27.41 4.17 -32.72
N ALA A 179 -27.94 5.32 -32.32
CA ALA A 179 -29.03 5.99 -33.01
C ALA A 179 -28.68 6.25 -34.49
N PHE A 180 -27.48 6.79 -34.74
CA PHE A 180 -26.98 7.00 -36.10
C PHE A 180 -26.89 5.70 -36.89
N LEU A 181 -26.42 4.60 -36.30
CA LEU A 181 -26.28 3.31 -37.00
C LEU A 181 -27.61 2.58 -37.21
N ASP A 182 -28.61 2.80 -36.34
CA ASP A 182 -29.94 2.22 -36.50
C ASP A 182 -30.60 2.76 -37.79
N GLU A 183 -30.33 4.01 -38.20
CA GLU A 183 -30.79 4.57 -39.48
C GLU A 183 -30.26 3.76 -40.68
N PHE A 184 -29.05 3.19 -40.59
CA PHE A 184 -28.42 2.41 -41.66
C PHE A 184 -29.01 1.00 -41.79
N GLN A 185 -29.67 0.47 -40.75
CA GLN A 185 -30.21 -0.90 -40.79
C GLN A 185 -31.28 -1.05 -41.87
N SER A 186 -32.04 0.01 -42.15
CA SER A 186 -33.07 0.06 -43.18
C SER A 186 -32.53 0.17 -44.62
N LEU A 187 -31.26 0.54 -44.78
CA LEU A 187 -30.63 0.75 -46.08
C LEU A 187 -30.11 -0.57 -46.67
N THR A 188 -30.19 -0.68 -48.00
CA THR A 188 -29.54 -1.77 -48.74
C THR A 188 -28.00 -1.65 -48.64
N PRO A 189 -27.24 -2.75 -48.85
CA PRO A 189 -25.78 -2.71 -48.79
C PRO A 189 -25.14 -1.66 -49.70
N GLY A 190 -25.67 -1.45 -50.91
CA GLY A 190 -25.18 -0.41 -51.83
C GLY A 190 -25.40 1.00 -51.30
N GLN A 191 -26.59 1.29 -50.76
CA GLN A 191 -26.92 2.58 -50.14
C GLN A 191 -26.09 2.86 -48.89
N ARG A 192 -25.80 1.84 -48.07
CA ARG A 192 -24.89 1.97 -46.92
C ARG A 192 -23.49 2.40 -47.37
N LEU A 193 -22.96 1.75 -48.41
CA LEU A 193 -21.64 2.09 -48.95
C LEU A 193 -21.61 3.47 -49.61
N GLU A 194 -22.69 3.89 -50.27
CA GLU A 194 -22.83 5.25 -50.77
C GLU A 194 -22.81 6.28 -49.63
N ARG A 195 -23.56 6.05 -48.56
CA ARG A 195 -23.54 6.93 -47.39
C ARG A 195 -22.16 6.97 -46.72
N VAL A 196 -21.47 5.82 -46.64
CA VAL A 196 -20.07 5.71 -46.19
C VAL A 196 -19.07 6.29 -47.21
N ALA A 197 -19.42 6.53 -48.46
CA ALA A 197 -18.53 7.22 -49.38
C ALA A 197 -18.53 8.73 -49.12
N PHE A 198 -19.68 9.30 -48.77
CA PHE A 198 -19.90 10.76 -48.69
C PHE A 198 -19.93 11.36 -47.28
N ASP A 199 -20.02 10.56 -46.22
CA ASP A 199 -20.00 11.08 -44.86
C ASP A 199 -18.63 11.74 -44.52
N THR A 200 -18.60 13.00 -44.13
CA THR A 200 -17.34 13.69 -43.76
C THR A 200 -17.08 13.72 -42.26
N ASP A 201 -18.12 13.40 -41.49
CA ASP A 201 -18.16 13.66 -40.06
C ASP A 201 -17.57 12.50 -39.25
N HIS A 202 -17.53 11.30 -39.83
CA HIS A 202 -17.10 10.09 -39.15
C HIS A 202 -15.87 9.44 -39.81
N PRO A 203 -14.90 8.91 -39.04
CA PRO A 203 -13.85 8.07 -39.63
C PRO A 203 -14.40 6.71 -40.06
N VAL A 204 -13.76 6.01 -41.00
CA VAL A 204 -14.21 4.66 -41.45
C VAL A 204 -14.40 3.67 -40.29
N LYS A 205 -13.57 3.75 -39.25
CA LYS A 205 -13.65 2.89 -38.06
C LYS A 205 -14.92 3.12 -37.21
N PHE A 206 -15.62 4.22 -37.43
CA PHE A 206 -16.90 4.49 -36.79
C PHE A 206 -17.98 3.51 -37.27
N PHE A 207 -17.93 3.09 -38.53
CA PHE A 207 -18.91 2.22 -39.15
C PHE A 207 -18.68 0.74 -38.80
N PRO A 208 -19.74 -0.05 -38.61
CA PRO A 208 -19.68 -1.48 -38.40
C PRO A 208 -18.89 -2.21 -39.51
N THR A 209 -18.07 -3.18 -39.14
CA THR A 209 -17.19 -3.86 -40.11
C THR A 209 -17.92 -4.79 -41.07
N ASP A 210 -19.10 -5.25 -40.70
CA ASP A 210 -20.04 -6.00 -41.54
C ASP A 210 -20.57 -5.17 -42.72
N PHE A 211 -20.57 -3.83 -42.64
CA PHE A 211 -20.89 -2.99 -43.79
C PHE A 211 -19.86 -3.13 -44.92
N ALA A 212 -18.66 -3.59 -44.60
CA ALA A 212 -17.62 -3.87 -45.60
C ALA A 212 -17.74 -5.26 -46.22
N ASP A 213 -18.64 -6.11 -45.72
CA ASP A 213 -18.85 -7.48 -46.21
C ASP A 213 -19.97 -7.48 -47.26
N VAL A 214 -19.63 -7.06 -48.47
CA VAL A 214 -20.57 -6.99 -49.59
C VAL A 214 -20.06 -7.80 -50.79
N GLY A 215 -21.00 -8.38 -51.54
CA GLY A 215 -20.68 -9.10 -52.77
C GLY A 215 -20.19 -8.18 -53.90
N THR A 216 -19.44 -8.74 -54.84
CA THR A 216 -18.93 -8.05 -56.03
C THR A 216 -20.02 -7.42 -56.88
N GLU A 217 -21.20 -8.05 -56.96
CA GLU A 217 -22.34 -7.54 -57.72
C GLU A 217 -22.85 -6.20 -57.17
N VAL A 218 -22.86 -6.06 -55.84
CA VAL A 218 -23.22 -4.78 -55.19
C VAL A 218 -22.20 -3.71 -55.56
N LEU A 219 -20.90 -4.04 -55.54
CA LEU A 219 -19.84 -3.09 -55.91
C LEU A 219 -19.89 -2.66 -57.38
N LYS A 220 -20.22 -3.59 -58.29
CA LYS A 220 -20.42 -3.31 -59.71
C LYS A 220 -21.63 -2.39 -59.95
N SER A 221 -22.67 -2.50 -59.12
CA SER A 221 -23.86 -1.65 -59.18
C SER A 221 -23.66 -0.22 -58.63
N LEU A 222 -22.54 0.07 -57.95
CA LEU A 222 -22.26 1.41 -57.43
C LEU A 222 -21.90 2.40 -58.55
N SER A 223 -22.41 3.63 -58.43
CA SER A 223 -22.05 4.73 -59.34
C SER A 223 -20.55 5.02 -59.31
N GLY A 224 -20.00 5.50 -60.43
CA GLY A 224 -18.56 5.79 -60.54
C GLY A 224 -18.07 6.82 -59.51
N SER A 225 -18.89 7.84 -59.22
CA SER A 225 -18.61 8.84 -58.18
C SER A 225 -18.50 8.22 -56.79
N THR A 226 -19.43 7.32 -56.43
CA THR A 226 -19.42 6.61 -55.15
C THR A 226 -18.17 5.74 -55.00
N ARG A 227 -17.78 5.00 -56.06
CA ARG A 227 -16.58 4.15 -56.03
C ARG A 227 -15.30 4.96 -55.80
N ILE A 228 -15.14 6.09 -56.50
CA ILE A 228 -13.98 6.98 -56.35
C ILE A 228 -13.90 7.52 -54.92
N GLN A 229 -15.02 8.02 -54.39
CA GLN A 229 -15.04 8.59 -53.03
C GLN A 229 -14.79 7.55 -51.96
N LEU A 230 -15.34 6.35 -52.12
CA LEU A 230 -15.10 5.24 -51.20
C LEU A 230 -13.62 4.81 -51.22
N LEU A 231 -12.98 4.72 -52.38
CA LEU A 231 -11.54 4.45 -52.49
C LEU A 231 -10.69 5.52 -51.80
N GLN A 232 -11.02 6.80 -52.00
CA GLN A 232 -10.34 7.91 -51.34
C GLN A 232 -10.43 7.80 -49.81
N ARG A 233 -11.62 7.48 -49.29
CA ARG A 233 -11.86 7.31 -47.85
C ARG A 233 -11.13 6.10 -47.27
N LEU A 234 -11.05 5.01 -48.03
CA LEU A 234 -10.40 3.76 -47.61
C LEU A 234 -8.87 3.76 -47.79
N ARG A 235 -8.29 4.78 -48.45
CA ARG A 235 -6.85 4.87 -48.74
C ARG A 235 -5.96 4.66 -47.51
N LYS A 236 -6.34 5.18 -46.35
CA LYS A 236 -5.56 5.09 -45.09
C LYS A 236 -5.91 3.87 -44.24
N VAL A 237 -6.80 2.99 -44.69
CA VAL A 237 -7.18 1.78 -43.97
C VAL A 237 -6.14 0.69 -44.23
N GLY A 238 -5.37 0.33 -43.19
CA GLY A 238 -4.25 -0.60 -43.33
C GLY A 238 -4.54 -2.07 -43.01
N ARG A 239 -5.73 -2.43 -42.48
CA ARG A 239 -6.09 -3.81 -42.12
C ARG A 239 -7.60 -4.02 -41.95
N GLY A 240 -8.03 -5.28 -42.04
CA GLY A 240 -9.39 -5.73 -41.70
C GLY A 240 -10.39 -5.69 -42.86
N PRO A 241 -11.70 -5.86 -42.58
CA PRO A 241 -12.75 -5.97 -43.60
C PRO A 241 -12.80 -4.78 -44.57
N TRP A 242 -12.62 -3.56 -44.06
CA TRP A 242 -12.54 -2.34 -44.85
C TRP A 242 -11.35 -2.29 -45.83
N MET A 243 -10.22 -2.91 -45.50
CA MET A 243 -9.09 -3.04 -46.42
C MET A 243 -9.41 -4.03 -47.55
N ARG A 244 -10.05 -5.16 -47.22
CA ARG A 244 -10.48 -6.14 -48.22
C ARG A 244 -11.46 -5.52 -49.21
N LEU A 245 -12.46 -4.80 -48.72
CA LEU A 245 -13.39 -4.03 -49.54
C LEU A 245 -12.66 -3.09 -50.51
N ARG A 246 -11.65 -2.37 -50.03
CA ARG A 246 -10.84 -1.48 -50.88
C ARG A 246 -10.17 -2.24 -52.03
N LEU A 247 -9.49 -3.34 -51.72
CA LEU A 247 -8.80 -4.16 -52.73
C LEU A 247 -9.79 -4.73 -53.76
N THR A 248 -10.94 -5.22 -53.31
CA THR A 248 -12.00 -5.70 -54.21
C THR A 248 -12.54 -4.57 -55.08
N LEU A 249 -12.72 -3.38 -54.53
CA LEU A 249 -13.18 -2.21 -55.25
C LEU A 249 -12.17 -1.72 -56.30
N GLU A 250 -10.87 -1.76 -56.00
CA GLU A 250 -9.77 -1.48 -56.95
C GLU A 250 -9.76 -2.49 -58.11
N SER A 251 -10.05 -3.76 -57.84
CA SER A 251 -10.17 -4.81 -58.85
C SER A 251 -11.39 -4.57 -59.76
N VAL A 252 -12.56 -4.26 -59.19
CA VAL A 252 -13.81 -4.02 -59.94
C VAL A 252 -13.73 -2.72 -60.78
N ALA A 253 -12.97 -1.73 -60.34
CA ALA A 253 -12.73 -0.51 -61.10
C ALA A 253 -11.78 -0.70 -62.29
N SER A 254 -11.00 -1.79 -62.29
CA SER A 254 -10.02 -2.12 -63.34
C SER A 254 -10.57 -3.06 -64.43
N GLU A 255 -11.78 -3.62 -64.27
CA GLU A 255 -12.42 -4.45 -65.31
C GLU A 255 -13.00 -3.57 -66.44
N PRO A 256 -12.64 -3.79 -67.73
CA PRO A 256 -13.30 -3.12 -68.86
C PRO A 256 -14.76 -3.61 -69.00
N PRO A 257 -15.71 -2.76 -69.46
CA PRO A 257 -17.11 -3.16 -69.61
C PRO A 257 -17.21 -4.33 -70.61
N GLY A 258 -17.52 -5.52 -70.09
CA GLY A 258 -17.62 -6.75 -70.89
C GLY A 258 -18.77 -6.68 -71.89
N HIS A 259 -18.43 -6.90 -73.17
CA HIS A 259 -19.36 -7.22 -74.25
C HIS A 259 -20.28 -8.39 -73.86
N ASN A 260 -21.58 -8.18 -74.03
CA ASN A 260 -22.56 -9.27 -74.18
C ASN A 260 -22.13 -10.18 -75.33
N VAL A 261 -21.72 -11.41 -75.02
CA VAL A 261 -21.56 -12.46 -76.02
C VAL A 261 -22.94 -13.08 -76.26
N VAL A 262 -23.49 -12.79 -77.43
CA VAL A 262 -24.69 -13.45 -77.98
C VAL A 262 -24.33 -14.93 -78.27
N PRO A 263 -25.20 -15.92 -77.97
CA PRO A 263 -24.94 -17.30 -78.34
C PRO A 263 -25.08 -17.47 -79.86
N ASN A 264 -24.02 -17.95 -80.49
CA ASN A 264 -23.97 -18.25 -81.91
C ASN A 264 -24.81 -19.51 -82.20
N SER A 265 -25.82 -19.37 -83.05
CA SER A 265 -26.65 -20.44 -83.59
C SER A 265 -25.83 -21.39 -84.48
N GLU A 266 -25.93 -22.69 -84.21
CA GLU A 266 -25.34 -23.76 -85.03
C GLU A 266 -26.01 -23.87 -86.42
N PRO A 267 -25.26 -24.28 -87.46
CA PRO A 267 -25.76 -24.30 -88.83
C PRO A 267 -26.51 -25.60 -89.18
N ILE A 268 -27.43 -25.39 -90.12
CA ILE A 268 -28.25 -26.35 -90.84
C ILE A 268 -27.37 -27.37 -91.59
N ASN A 269 -27.66 -28.67 -91.42
CA ASN A 269 -27.24 -29.75 -92.32
C ASN A 269 -28.46 -30.26 -93.09
N MET A 270 -28.48 -30.01 -94.41
CA MET A 270 -29.28 -30.68 -95.45
C MET A 270 -28.34 -30.79 -96.66
N GLU A 271 -27.88 -31.98 -97.01
CA GLU A 271 -28.27 -32.83 -98.16
C GLU A 271 -26.91 -33.35 -98.70
N GLU A 272 -26.69 -34.55 -99.23
CA GLU A 272 -27.49 -35.58 -99.90
C GLU A 272 -26.70 -36.91 -99.81
#